data_AF-A0A5S3SLH4-F1
#
_entry.id   AF-A0A5S3SLH4-F1
#
_cell.length_a   1.000
_cell.length_b   1.000
_cell.length_c   1.000
_cell.angle_alpha   90.00
_cell.angle_beta   90.00
_cell.angle_gamma   90.00
#
_symmetry.space_group_name_H-M   'P 1'
#
loop_
_entity.id
_entity.type
_entity.pdbx_description
1 polymer ?
#
loop_
_entity_poly.entity_id
_entity_poly.type
_entity_poly.pdbx_seq_one_letter_code
_entity_poly.pdbx_strand_id
1 'polypeptide(L)'
;MDWKSALKIAGPSAIAAWVFVELIKSYLSTSEIFKTNMYLNFTLLIIIFSFCVIMGWLWIRSSNEKNKVEPTEKKIEKNEICDNEVGNDLSVGSIDTSIVDNKISKNKVKGSINIGSK
;
A
#
# COMPACT_ATOMS: atom_id res chain seq x y z
N MET A 1 -10.77 9.52 -7.95
CA MET A 1 -10.21 10.43 -6.93
C MET A 1 -10.74 11.82 -7.21
N ASP A 2 -11.51 12.41 -6.29
CA ASP A 2 -12.24 13.65 -6.54
C ASP A 2 -11.32 14.88 -6.37
N TRP A 3 -10.81 15.39 -7.50
CA TRP A 3 -9.82 16.47 -7.56
C TRP A 3 -10.26 17.74 -6.80
N LYS A 4 -11.57 18.01 -6.77
CA LYS A 4 -12.13 19.19 -6.09
C LYS A 4 -11.97 19.10 -4.57
N SER A 5 -12.12 17.90 -4.01
CA SER A 5 -11.93 17.63 -2.59
C SER A 5 -10.45 17.67 -2.21
N ALA A 6 -9.57 17.15 -3.07
CA ALA A 6 -8.11 17.23 -2.88
C ALA A 6 -7.61 18.69 -2.86
N LEU A 7 -8.07 19.53 -3.79
CA LEU A 7 -7.66 20.93 -3.86
C LEU A 7 -8.18 21.77 -2.69
N LYS A 8 -9.39 21.47 -2.19
CA LYS A 8 -9.99 22.16 -1.05
C LYS A 8 -9.25 21.89 0.26
N ILE A 9 -8.71 20.67 0.42
CA ILE A 9 -7.97 20.27 1.62
C ILE A 9 -6.50 20.66 1.52
N ALA A 10 -5.86 20.41 0.37
CA ALA A 10 -4.42 20.65 0.20
C ALA A 10 -4.07 22.11 -0.16
N GLY A 11 -4.99 22.86 -0.77
CA GLY A 11 -4.75 24.24 -1.20
C GLY A 11 -4.38 25.20 -0.06
N PRO A 12 -5.18 25.30 1.01
CA PRO A 12 -4.86 26.13 2.17
C PRO A 12 -3.56 25.71 2.86
N SER A 13 -3.29 24.40 2.93
CA SER A 13 -2.05 23.87 3.50
C SER A 13 -0.82 24.24 2.65
N ALA A 14 -0.94 24.20 1.32
CA ALA A 14 0.14 24.59 0.42
C ALA A 14 0.46 26.09 0.52
N ILE A 15 -0.57 26.94 0.63
CA ILE A 15 -0.39 28.39 0.80
C ILE A 15 0.25 28.69 2.17
N ALA A 16 -0.22 28.05 3.24
CA ALA A 16 0.37 28.22 4.57
C ALA A 16 1.83 27.77 4.61
N ALA A 17 2.15 26.62 3.98
CA ALA A 17 3.53 26.14 3.86
C ALA A 17 4.39 27.13 3.08
N TRP A 18 3.88 27.69 1.98
CA TRP A 18 4.61 28.69 1.19
C TRP A 18 4.88 29.98 1.99
N VAL A 19 3.89 30.52 2.69
CA VAL A 19 4.06 31.70 3.55
C VAL A 19 5.10 31.43 4.64
N PHE A 20 5.05 30.26 5.27
CA PHE A 20 6.01 29.87 6.30
C PHE A 20 7.44 29.75 5.76
N VAL A 21 7.61 29.18 4.56
CA VAL A 21 8.91 29.12 3.87
C VAL A 21 9.44 30.53 3.60
N GLU A 22 8.60 31.44 3.13
CA GLU A 22 9.02 32.80 2.79
C GLU A 22 9.40 33.62 4.03
N LEU A 23 8.67 33.44 5.14
CA LEU A 23 9.02 34.01 6.44
C LEU A 23 10.37 33.49 6.95
N ILE A 24 10.61 32.18 6.86
CA ILE A 24 11.89 31.58 7.27
C ILE A 24 13.03 32.09 6.39
N LYS A 25 12.84 32.16 5.07
CA LYS A 25 13.86 32.70 4.15
C LYS A 25 14.19 34.15 4.45
N SER A 26 13.16 34.99 4.66
CA SER A 26 13.33 36.39 5.01
C SER A 26 14.06 36.55 6.35
N TYR A 27 13.68 35.76 7.35
CA TYR A 27 14.37 35.72 8.64
C TYR A 27 15.83 35.28 8.50
N LEU A 28 16.12 34.19 7.78
CA LEU A 28 17.48 33.70 7.53
C LEU A 28 18.35 34.70 6.76
N SER A 29 17.77 35.42 5.79
CA SER A 29 18.49 36.40 4.98
C SER A 29 18.84 37.67 5.79
N THR A 30 17.93 38.09 6.65
CA THR A 30 18.05 39.31 7.47
C THR A 30 18.83 39.05 8.76
N SER A 31 18.76 37.83 9.29
CA SER A 31 19.44 37.43 10.51
C SER A 31 20.94 37.23 10.29
N GLU A 32 21.76 38.05 10.93
CA GLU A 32 23.22 37.85 10.97
C GLU A 32 23.63 36.61 11.77
N ILE A 33 22.72 36.01 12.54
CA ILE A 33 23.00 34.89 13.46
C ILE A 33 23.57 33.68 12.70
N PHE A 34 23.05 33.39 11.51
CA PHE A 34 23.56 32.30 10.67
C PHE A 34 24.76 32.71 9.82
N LYS A 35 24.94 34.01 9.51
CA LYS A 35 26.12 34.47 8.76
C LYS A 35 27.38 34.52 9.63
N THR A 36 27.23 34.76 10.92
CA THR A 36 28.35 34.96 11.86
C THR A 36 28.69 33.71 12.67
N ASN A 37 27.73 32.81 12.92
CA ASN A 37 27.96 31.65 13.78
C ASN A 37 28.07 30.33 13.00
N MET A 38 29.31 29.98 12.65
CA MET A 38 29.66 28.74 11.93
C MET A 38 29.18 27.47 12.66
N TYR A 39 29.18 27.47 13.99
CA TYR A 39 28.74 26.33 14.80
C TYR A 39 27.24 26.05 14.64
N LEU A 40 26.45 27.13 14.53
CA LEU A 40 25.00 27.07 14.35
C LEU A 40 24.63 26.54 12.95
N ASN A 41 25.35 26.96 11.91
CA ASN A 41 25.23 26.39 10.57
C ASN A 41 25.57 24.91 10.53
N PHE A 42 26.67 24.50 11.16
CA PHE A 42 27.10 23.10 11.19
C PHE A 42 26.08 22.22 11.92
N THR A 43 25.55 22.71 13.05
CA THR A 43 24.50 22.02 13.81
C THR A 43 23.22 21.86 12.98
N LEU A 44 22.78 22.91 12.30
CA LEU A 44 21.61 22.86 11.42
C LEU A 44 21.80 21.84 10.29
N LEU A 45 22.99 21.80 9.70
CA LEU A 45 23.33 20.88 8.60
C LEU A 45 23.30 19.41 9.07
N ILE A 46 23.79 19.12 10.27
CA ILE A 46 23.69 17.78 10.88
C ILE A 46 22.23 17.38 11.12
N ILE A 47 21.40 18.30 11.61
CA ILE A 47 19.97 18.03 11.86
C ILE A 47 19.25 17.72 10.54
N ILE A 48 19.47 18.53 9.51
CA ILE A 48 18.89 18.32 8.17
C ILE A 48 19.35 16.98 7.59
N PHE A 49 20.65 16.69 7.68
CA PHE A 49 21.22 15.43 7.19
C PHE A 49 20.58 14.22 7.88
N SER A 50 20.50 14.25 9.22
CA SER A 50 19.89 13.18 10.02
C SER A 50 18.41 12.97 9.66
N PHE A 51 17.67 14.06 9.49
CA PHE A 51 16.27 14.01 9.05
C PHE A 51 16.12 13.35 7.68
N CYS A 52 16.95 13.72 6.70
CA CYS A 52 16.95 13.12 5.37
C CYS A 52 17.26 11.61 5.42
N VAL A 53 18.24 11.18 6.22
CA VAL A 53 18.58 9.77 6.39
C VAL A 53 17.39 8.99 6.98
N ILE A 54 16.74 9.52 8.02
CA ILE A 54 15.58 8.89 8.65
C ILE A 54 14.41 8.78 7.67
N MET A 55 14.11 9.84 6.93
CA MET A 55 13.02 9.83 5.94
C MET A 55 13.32 8.87 4.78
N GLY A 56 14.57 8.83 4.29
CA GLY A 56 15.00 7.85 3.29
C GLY A 56 14.88 6.41 3.79
N TRP A 57 15.30 6.15 5.04
CA TRP A 57 15.13 4.84 5.67
C TRP A 57 13.66 4.44 5.81
N LEU A 58 12.80 5.34 6.29
CA LEU A 58 11.37 5.10 6.40
C LEU A 58 10.72 4.84 5.04
N TRP A 59 11.17 5.51 3.98
CA TRP A 59 10.67 5.29 2.63
C TRP A 59 11.05 3.90 2.11
N ILE A 60 12.30 3.48 2.27
CA ILE A 60 12.77 2.13 1.91
C ILE A 60 12.00 1.07 2.70
N ARG A 61 11.83 1.27 4.01
CA ARG A 61 11.06 0.37 4.87
C ARG A 61 9.60 0.25 4.43
N SER A 62 8.95 1.39 4.14
CA SER A 62 7.55 1.40 3.67
C SER A 62 7.39 0.77 2.28
N SER A 63 8.40 0.88 1.42
CA SER A 63 8.40 0.23 0.11
C SER A 63 8.48 -1.29 0.21
N ASN A 64 9.15 -1.83 1.24
CA ASN A 64 9.21 -3.28 1.47
C ASN A 64 7.90 -3.87 1.99
N GLU A 65 7.08 -3.10 2.71
CA GLU A 65 5.75 -3.55 3.14
C GLU A 65 4.73 -3.51 1.99
N LYS A 66 4.85 -2.58 1.04
CA LYS A 66 3.92 -2.45 -0.09
C LYS A 66 4.13 -3.46 -1.22
N ASN A 67 5.24 -4.20 -1.22
CA ASN A 67 5.51 -5.26 -2.19
C ASN A 67 5.03 -6.65 -1.74
N LYS A 68 4.43 -6.78 -0.55
CA LYS A 68 3.53 -7.90 -0.25
C LYS A 68 2.13 -7.52 -0.69
N VAL A 69 1.95 -7.34 -1.99
CA VAL A 69 0.66 -7.71 -2.57
C VAL A 69 0.67 -9.23 -2.46
N GLU A 70 0.07 -9.76 -1.38
CA GLU A 70 -0.38 -11.15 -1.45
C GLU A 70 -1.13 -11.23 -2.78
N PRO A 71 -0.72 -12.09 -3.72
CA PRO A 71 -1.53 -12.30 -4.90
C PRO A 71 -2.92 -12.57 -4.34
N THR A 72 -3.94 -11.89 -4.87
CA THR A 72 -5.31 -12.21 -4.53
C THR A 72 -5.55 -13.62 -5.05
N GLU A 73 -5.03 -14.62 -4.33
CA GLU A 73 -5.23 -16.02 -4.60
C GLU A 73 -6.73 -16.17 -4.55
N LYS A 74 -7.32 -16.51 -5.68
CA LYS A 74 -8.73 -16.84 -5.72
C LYS A 74 -8.87 -18.04 -4.80
N LYS A 75 -9.43 -17.84 -3.61
CA LYS A 75 -9.54 -18.89 -2.60
C LYS A 75 -11.00 -19.34 -2.53
N ILE A 76 -11.22 -20.62 -2.74
CA ILE A 76 -12.50 -21.28 -2.47
C ILE A 76 -12.29 -22.05 -1.17
N GLU A 77 -12.86 -21.57 -0.08
CA GLU A 77 -12.73 -22.22 1.22
C GLU A 77 -14.06 -22.43 1.93
N LYS A 78 -14.15 -23.52 2.70
CA LYS A 78 -15.27 -23.82 3.61
C LYS A 78 -16.66 -23.95 2.94
N ASN A 79 -16.70 -24.41 1.68
CA ASN A 79 -17.96 -24.68 0.99
C ASN A 79 -18.35 -26.16 1.11
N GLU A 80 -19.65 -26.42 1.06
CA GLU A 80 -20.21 -27.76 1.00
C GLU A 80 -20.96 -27.95 -0.32
N ILE A 81 -20.46 -28.85 -1.17
CA ILE A 81 -21.06 -29.20 -2.47
C ILE A 81 -21.58 -30.63 -2.34
N CYS A 82 -22.88 -30.78 -2.05
CA CYS A 82 -23.48 -32.09 -1.80
C CYS A 82 -24.77 -32.32 -2.58
N ASP A 83 -25.06 -33.61 -2.83
CA ASP A 83 -26.32 -34.10 -3.40
C ASP A 83 -26.73 -33.48 -4.76
N ASN A 84 -25.76 -33.02 -5.56
CA ASN A 84 -26.02 -32.49 -6.90
C ASN A 84 -26.11 -33.61 -7.95
N GLU A 85 -26.98 -33.44 -8.95
CA GLU A 85 -27.01 -34.28 -10.15
C GLU A 85 -26.50 -33.49 -11.36
N VAL A 86 -25.33 -33.87 -11.87
CA VAL A 86 -24.63 -33.17 -12.94
C VAL A 86 -24.56 -34.07 -14.17
N GLY A 87 -25.11 -33.58 -15.28
CA GLY A 87 -25.25 -34.34 -16.53
C GLY A 87 -23.94 -34.59 -17.29
N ASN A 88 -22.92 -33.76 -17.05
CA ASN A 88 -21.57 -33.88 -17.63
C ASN A 88 -20.55 -33.77 -16.48
N ASP A 89 -19.64 -32.80 -16.51
CA ASP A 89 -18.55 -32.66 -15.54
C ASP A 89 -18.90 -31.67 -14.41
N LEU A 90 -18.43 -31.96 -13.20
CA LEU A 90 -18.47 -31.07 -12.03
C LEU A 90 -17.09 -30.47 -11.81
N SER A 91 -16.92 -29.18 -12.07
CA SER A 91 -15.63 -28.48 -11.89
C SER A 91 -15.66 -27.50 -10.71
N VAL A 92 -14.70 -27.63 -9.80
CA VAL A 92 -14.53 -26.76 -8.61
C VAL A 92 -13.20 -26.04 -8.72
N GLY A 93 -13.26 -24.71 -8.85
CA GLY A 93 -12.09 -23.84 -9.00
C GLY A 93 -11.42 -23.91 -10.38
N SER A 94 -10.37 -23.12 -10.56
CA SER A 94 -9.47 -23.15 -11.71
C SER A 94 -8.02 -23.39 -11.27
N ILE A 95 -7.10 -23.57 -12.20
CA ILE A 95 -5.67 -23.89 -11.94
C ILE A 95 -4.98 -22.92 -10.95
N ASP A 96 -5.41 -21.65 -10.94
CA ASP A 96 -4.86 -20.61 -10.06
C ASP A 96 -5.71 -20.37 -8.80
N THR A 97 -6.59 -21.32 -8.45
CA THR A 97 -7.51 -21.21 -7.32
C THR A 97 -7.09 -22.14 -6.17
N SER A 98 -6.88 -21.57 -4.99
CA SER A 98 -6.58 -22.32 -3.77
C SER A 98 -7.89 -22.89 -3.18
N ILE A 99 -8.00 -24.21 -3.09
CA ILE A 99 -9.21 -24.92 -2.63
C ILE A 99 -8.90 -25.56 -1.27
N VAL A 100 -9.46 -25.02 -0.18
CA VAL A 100 -9.11 -25.41 1.19
C VAL A 100 -10.35 -25.68 2.03
N ASP A 101 -10.37 -26.76 2.81
CA ASP A 101 -11.47 -27.09 3.74
C ASP A 101 -12.88 -27.15 3.13
N ASN A 102 -13.00 -27.56 1.85
CA ASN A 102 -14.30 -27.78 1.22
C ASN A 102 -14.75 -29.23 1.39
N LYS A 103 -16.06 -29.44 1.54
CA LYS A 103 -16.68 -30.75 1.64
C LYS A 103 -17.46 -31.06 0.37
N ILE A 104 -17.11 -32.15 -0.31
CA ILE A 104 -17.79 -32.61 -1.53
C ILE A 104 -18.30 -34.02 -1.27
N SER A 105 -19.63 -34.23 -1.22
CA SER A 105 -20.18 -35.56 -0.91
C SER A 105 -21.50 -35.85 -1.64
N LYS A 106 -21.74 -37.13 -1.97
CA LYS A 106 -23.01 -37.61 -2.56
C LYS A 106 -23.46 -36.95 -3.88
N ASN A 107 -22.57 -36.29 -4.61
CA ASN A 107 -22.89 -35.78 -5.94
C ASN A 107 -22.96 -36.93 -6.96
N LYS A 108 -23.99 -36.94 -7.81
CA LYS A 108 -24.14 -37.84 -8.96
C LYS A 108 -23.66 -37.12 -10.20
N VAL A 109 -22.48 -37.47 -10.68
CA VAL A 109 -21.87 -36.83 -11.85
C VAL A 109 -21.73 -37.90 -12.94
N LYS A 110 -22.31 -37.65 -14.11
CA LYS A 110 -22.26 -38.60 -15.23
C LYS A 110 -20.91 -38.56 -15.96
N GLY A 111 -20.25 -37.41 -15.95
CA GLY A 111 -18.89 -37.21 -16.46
C GLY A 111 -17.85 -37.24 -15.34
N SER A 112 -16.89 -36.32 -15.37
CA SER A 112 -15.76 -36.25 -14.44
C SER A 112 -15.98 -35.21 -13.33
N ILE A 113 -15.38 -35.45 -12.16
CA ILE A 113 -15.26 -34.43 -11.09
C ILE A 113 -13.86 -33.84 -11.15
N ASN A 114 -13.78 -32.55 -11.45
CA ASN A 114 -12.54 -31.79 -11.61
C ASN A 114 -12.38 -30.82 -10.44
N ILE A 115 -11.26 -30.90 -9.72
CA ILE A 115 -10.96 -30.03 -8.58
C ILE A 115 -9.61 -29.37 -8.87
N GLY A 116 -9.60 -28.05 -9.10
CA GLY A 116 -8.39 -27.28 -9.37
C GLY A 116 -7.65 -27.63 -10.67
N SER A 117 -8.31 -28.28 -11.63
CA SER A 117 -7.68 -28.72 -12.89
C SER A 117 -8.02 -27.82 -14.09
N LYS A 118 -7.28 -28.00 -15.18
CA LYS A 118 -7.48 -27.35 -16.48
C LYS A 118 -8.79 -27.77 -17.15
#